data_AF-A0A1H7NZI0-F1
#
_entry.id   AF-A0A1H7NZI0-F1
#
_cell.length_a   1.000
_cell.length_b   1.000
_cell.length_c   1.000
_cell.angle_alpha   90.00
_cell.angle_beta   90.00
_cell.angle_gamma   90.00
#
_symmetry.space_group_name_H-M   'P 1'
#
loop_
_entity.id
_entity.type
_entity.pdbx_description
1 polymer ?
#
loop_
_entity_poly.entity_id
_entity_poly.type
_entity_poly.pdbx_seq_one_letter_code
_entity_poly.pdbx_strand_id
1 'polypeptide(L)'
;MSNFNFDTKQFESMMFGPARAYAALSVDFTEKLVNAQLDAAKAYTDTNLSQLRSLMEVKDAEGLKSYMEGQQKVAQELTERLKTDTEKVVSLQQEFAAESQKLTEENVQKAQEGIKESTETATKAVKEAAPKAAKAS
;
A
#
# COMPACT_ATOMS: atom_id res chain seq x y z
N MET A 1 40.45 -5.49 -26.23
CA MET A 1 38.99 -5.74 -26.29
C MET A 1 38.38 -4.99 -25.14
N SER A 2 37.51 -4.00 -25.40
CA SER A 2 36.88 -3.21 -24.34
C SER A 2 35.87 -4.10 -23.59
N ASN A 3 36.01 -4.22 -22.27
CA ASN A 3 35.11 -5.01 -21.44
C ASN A 3 33.71 -4.38 -21.43
N PHE A 4 32.79 -4.98 -22.18
CA PHE A 4 31.36 -4.72 -22.07
C PHE A 4 30.86 -5.43 -20.82
N ASN A 5 30.91 -4.75 -19.67
CA ASN A 5 30.44 -5.32 -18.41
C ASN A 5 28.91 -5.16 -18.37
N PHE A 6 28.19 -6.18 -18.81
CA PHE A 6 26.72 -6.22 -18.72
C PHE A 6 26.33 -6.27 -17.23
N ASP A 7 25.79 -5.18 -16.71
CA ASP A 7 25.35 -5.11 -15.31
C ASP A 7 24.02 -5.88 -15.14
N THR A 8 24.17 -7.17 -14.87
CA THR A 8 23.06 -8.11 -14.63
C THR A 8 22.09 -7.62 -13.55
N LYS A 9 22.55 -6.87 -12.54
CA LYS A 9 21.67 -6.33 -11.48
C LYS A 9 20.78 -5.21 -11.99
N GLN A 10 21.32 -4.32 -12.82
CA GLN A 10 20.56 -3.23 -13.42
C GLN A 10 19.51 -3.79 -14.39
N PHE A 11 19.86 -4.82 -15.17
CA PHE A 11 18.92 -5.54 -16.02
C PHE A 11 17.82 -6.25 -15.21
N GLU A 12 18.17 -6.99 -14.16
CA GLU A 12 17.21 -7.67 -13.31
C GLU A 12 16.26 -6.68 -12.60
N SER A 13 16.78 -5.54 -12.15
CA SER A 13 15.97 -4.49 -11.53
C SER A 13 15.03 -3.82 -12.52
N MET A 14 15.45 -3.62 -13.77
CA MET A 14 14.59 -3.06 -14.83
C MET A 14 13.49 -4.04 -15.23
N MET A 15 13.81 -5.33 -15.32
CA MET A 15 12.86 -6.38 -15.75
C MET A 15 11.87 -6.77 -14.65
N PHE A 16 12.31 -6.92 -13.40
CA PHE A 16 11.48 -7.44 -12.30
C PHE A 16 11.12 -6.41 -11.23
N GLY A 17 11.73 -5.22 -11.25
CA GLY A 17 11.44 -4.12 -10.32
C GLY A 17 9.94 -3.76 -10.26
N PRO A 18 9.24 -3.59 -11.39
CA PRO A 18 7.80 -3.31 -11.39
C PRO A 18 6.99 -4.37 -10.64
N ALA A 19 7.26 -5.66 -10.89
CA ALA A 19 6.56 -6.76 -10.24
C ALA A 19 6.82 -6.80 -8.73
N ARG A 20 8.07 -6.56 -8.30
CA ARG A 20 8.44 -6.48 -6.87
C ARG A 20 7.76 -5.30 -6.17
N ALA A 21 7.70 -4.14 -6.82
CA ALA A 21 7.06 -2.95 -6.27
C ALA A 21 5.54 -3.15 -6.09
N TYR A 22 4.87 -3.77 -7.07
CA TYR A 22 3.46 -4.13 -6.96
C TYR A 22 3.20 -5.18 -5.86
N ALA A 23 4.09 -6.16 -5.71
CA ALA A 23 4.01 -7.14 -4.63
C ALA A 23 4.14 -6.47 -3.25
N ALA A 24 5.10 -5.55 -3.10
CA ALA A 24 5.27 -4.78 -1.86
C ALA A 24 4.03 -3.94 -1.54
N LEU A 25 3.46 -3.24 -2.53
CA LEU A 25 2.22 -2.48 -2.37
C LEU A 25 1.05 -3.37 -1.92
N SER A 26 0.94 -4.57 -2.48
CA SER A 26 -0.11 -5.53 -2.13
C SER A 26 0.04 -6.06 -0.71
N VAL A 27 1.28 -6.30 -0.26
CA VAL A 27 1.58 -6.70 1.12
C VAL A 27 1.24 -5.58 2.09
N ASP A 28 1.65 -4.34 1.82
CA ASP A 28 1.34 -3.17 2.66
C ASP A 28 -0.17 -2.95 2.78
N PHE A 29 -0.91 -3.00 1.68
CA PHE A 29 -2.37 -2.90 1.69
C PHE A 29 -3.02 -4.01 2.52
N THR A 30 -2.52 -5.25 2.39
CA THR A 30 -3.01 -6.39 3.18
C THR A 30 -2.73 -6.21 4.66
N GLU A 31 -1.54 -5.77 5.03
CA GLU A 31 -1.17 -5.48 6.42
C GLU A 31 -2.10 -4.42 7.03
N LYS A 32 -2.33 -3.32 6.30
CA LYS A 32 -3.22 -2.25 6.74
C LYS A 32 -4.67 -2.72 6.90
N LEU A 33 -5.16 -3.56 5.98
CA LEU A 33 -6.50 -4.16 6.08
C LEU A 33 -6.62 -5.10 7.29
N VAL A 34 -5.63 -5.97 7.53
CA VAL A 34 -5.62 -6.86 8.69
C VAL A 34 -5.60 -6.06 9.99
N ASN A 35 -4.78 -5.01 10.07
CA ASN A 35 -4.76 -4.12 11.22
C ASN A 35 -6.12 -3.44 11.44
N ALA A 36 -6.78 -2.98 10.37
CA ALA A 36 -8.13 -2.42 10.47
C ALA A 36 -9.16 -3.44 11.01
N GLN A 37 -9.08 -4.71 10.58
CA GLN A 37 -9.95 -5.77 11.08
C GLN A 37 -9.68 -6.10 12.56
N LEU A 38 -8.41 -6.15 12.97
CA LEU A 38 -8.03 -6.38 14.37
C LEU A 38 -8.48 -5.23 15.28
N ASP A 39 -8.32 -3.99 14.83
CA ASP A 39 -8.81 -2.80 15.54
C ASP A 39 -10.32 -2.84 15.74
N ALA A 40 -11.08 -3.21 14.69
CA ALA A 40 -12.53 -3.36 14.75
C ALA A 40 -12.94 -4.48 15.72
N ALA A 41 -12.31 -5.66 15.61
CA ALA A 41 -12.59 -6.80 16.48
C ALA A 41 -12.32 -6.48 17.95
N LYS A 42 -11.22 -5.79 18.25
CA LYS A 42 -10.89 -5.33 19.60
C LYS A 42 -11.95 -4.36 20.12
N ALA A 43 -12.32 -3.35 19.32
CA ALA A 43 -13.30 -2.35 19.72
C ALA A 43 -14.67 -2.97 20.02
N TYR A 44 -15.19 -3.84 19.15
CA TYR A 44 -16.47 -4.52 19.38
C TYR A 44 -16.42 -5.45 20.60
N THR A 45 -15.30 -6.14 20.81
CA THR A 45 -15.11 -6.99 22.00
C THR A 45 -15.08 -6.15 23.28
N ASP A 46 -14.36 -5.03 23.27
CA ASP A 46 -14.28 -4.10 24.41
C ASP A 46 -15.66 -3.54 24.76
N THR A 47 -16.45 -3.13 23.76
CA THR A 47 -17.84 -2.70 23.95
C THR A 47 -18.69 -3.81 24.58
N ASN A 48 -18.65 -5.03 24.05
CA ASN A 48 -19.43 -6.14 24.59
C ASN A 48 -19.04 -6.48 26.04
N LEU A 49 -17.75 -6.52 26.34
CA LEU A 49 -17.27 -6.76 27.71
C LEU A 49 -17.66 -5.63 28.66
N SER A 50 -17.66 -4.38 28.19
CA SER A 50 -18.15 -3.24 28.97
C SER A 50 -19.63 -3.39 29.28
N GLN A 51 -20.45 -3.74 28.27
CA GLN A 51 -21.89 -3.96 28.45
C GLN A 51 -22.20 -5.10 29.41
N LEU A 52 -21.45 -6.22 29.32
CA LEU A 52 -21.59 -7.33 30.26
C LEU A 52 -21.26 -6.91 31.70
N ARG A 53 -20.21 -6.12 31.92
CA ARG A 53 -19.89 -5.58 33.25
C ARG A 53 -20.99 -4.67 33.76
N SER A 54 -21.46 -3.72 32.95
CA SER A 54 -22.56 -2.82 33.31
C SER A 54 -23.84 -3.60 33.65
N LEU A 55 -24.13 -4.68 32.92
CA LEU A 55 -25.28 -5.54 33.20
C LEU A 55 -25.13 -6.29 34.53
N MET A 56 -23.93 -6.81 34.84
CA MET A 56 -23.66 -7.48 36.12
C MET A 56 -23.79 -6.55 37.33
N GLU A 57 -23.66 -5.23 37.14
CA GLU A 57 -23.85 -4.23 38.20
C GLU A 57 -25.33 -3.92 38.50
N VAL A 58 -26.26 -4.38 37.66
CA VAL A 58 -27.70 -4.21 37.85
C VAL A 58 -28.19 -5.09 39.02
N LYS A 59 -28.71 -4.45 40.07
CA LYS A 59 -29.19 -5.13 41.28
C LYS A 59 -30.72 -5.13 41.44
N ASP A 60 -31.39 -4.23 40.74
CA ASP A 60 -32.83 -3.97 40.87
C ASP A 60 -33.41 -3.31 39.62
N ALA A 61 -34.70 -2.99 39.66
CA ALA A 61 -35.43 -2.39 38.54
C ALA A 61 -34.95 -0.97 38.18
N GLU A 62 -34.41 -0.21 39.13
CA GLU A 62 -33.87 1.13 38.86
C GLU A 62 -32.53 1.02 38.13
N GLY A 63 -31.65 0.12 38.58
CA GLY A 63 -30.41 -0.22 37.86
C GLY A 63 -30.68 -0.73 36.44
N LEU A 64 -31.73 -1.54 36.24
CA LEU A 64 -32.13 -2.00 34.90
C LEU A 64 -32.58 -0.84 34.03
N LYS A 65 -33.36 0.10 34.57
CA LYS A 65 -33.79 1.31 33.86
C LYS A 65 -32.58 2.14 33.44
N SER A 66 -31.63 2.40 34.34
CA SER A 66 -30.41 3.14 34.02
C SER A 66 -29.55 2.43 32.97
N TYR A 67 -29.44 1.10 33.03
CA TYR A 67 -28.76 0.31 31.98
C TYR A 67 -29.43 0.49 30.61
N MET A 68 -30.77 0.46 30.56
CA MET A 68 -31.54 0.67 29.33
C MET A 68 -31.38 2.09 28.77
N GLU A 69 -31.39 3.11 29.62
CA GLU A 69 -31.11 4.49 29.23
C GLU A 69 -29.69 4.63 28.64
N GLY A 70 -28.71 3.90 29.19
CA GLY A 70 -27.34 3.83 28.68
C GLY A 70 -27.19 3.14 27.31
N GLN A 71 -28.11 2.26 26.91
CA GLN A 71 -28.02 1.56 25.63
C GLN A 71 -28.08 2.50 24.42
N GLN A 72 -28.78 3.63 24.55
CA GLN A 72 -28.85 4.61 23.45
C GLN A 72 -27.46 5.16 23.12
N LYS A 73 -26.64 5.43 24.13
CA LYS A 73 -25.27 5.90 23.97
C LYS A 73 -24.39 4.84 23.30
N VAL A 74 -24.52 3.60 23.74
CA VAL A 74 -23.77 2.47 23.17
C VAL A 74 -24.14 2.26 21.70
N ALA A 75 -25.41 2.38 21.35
CA ALA A 75 -25.86 2.31 19.96
C ALA A 75 -25.28 3.44 19.10
N GLN A 76 -25.17 4.65 19.64
CA GLN A 76 -24.50 5.78 18.97
C GLN A 76 -23.01 5.49 18.76
N GLU A 77 -22.31 5.06 19.80
CA GLU A 77 -20.88 4.71 19.73
C GLU A 77 -20.60 3.60 18.70
N LEU A 78 -21.44 2.55 18.66
CA LEU A 78 -21.34 1.49 17.66
C LEU A 78 -21.61 1.99 16.24
N THR A 79 -22.56 2.90 16.06
CA THR A 79 -22.89 3.47 14.74
C THR A 79 -21.76 4.37 14.23
N GLU A 80 -21.22 5.23 15.09
CA GLU A 80 -20.06 6.07 14.78
C GLU A 80 -18.84 5.20 14.43
N ARG A 81 -18.60 4.14 15.22
CA ARG A 81 -17.52 3.20 14.97
C ARG A 81 -17.67 2.51 13.62
N LEU A 82 -18.86 1.99 13.31
CA LEU A 82 -19.13 1.34 12.02
C LEU A 82 -18.87 2.28 10.85
N LYS A 83 -19.28 3.56 10.98
CA LYS A 83 -19.00 4.59 9.97
C LYS A 83 -17.49 4.79 9.80
N THR A 84 -16.75 4.98 10.90
CA THR A 84 -15.29 5.16 10.86
C THR A 84 -14.57 3.94 10.28
N ASP A 85 -14.99 2.72 10.64
CA ASP A 85 -14.41 1.49 10.10
C ASP A 85 -14.64 1.40 8.58
N THR A 86 -15.84 1.79 8.11
CA THR A 86 -16.16 1.86 6.68
C THR A 86 -15.30 2.89 5.96
N GLU A 87 -15.17 4.10 6.53
CA GLU A 87 -14.31 5.17 6.00
C GLU A 87 -12.85 4.73 5.92
N LYS A 88 -12.35 3.99 6.94
CA LYS A 88 -10.99 3.45 6.95
C LYS A 88 -10.76 2.47 5.80
N VAL A 89 -11.67 1.52 5.57
CA VAL A 89 -11.56 0.56 4.45
C VAL A 89 -11.60 1.27 3.10
N VAL A 90 -12.50 2.24 2.92
CA VAL A 90 -12.58 3.04 1.68
C VAL A 90 -11.27 3.81 1.45
N SER A 91 -10.73 4.45 2.49
CA SER A 91 -9.46 5.18 2.40
C SER A 91 -8.31 4.26 2.00
N LEU A 92 -8.22 3.05 2.57
CA LEU A 92 -7.18 2.08 2.19
C LEU A 92 -7.29 1.68 0.72
N GLN A 93 -8.51 1.48 0.21
CA GLN A 93 -8.73 1.14 -1.19
C GLN A 93 -8.35 2.28 -2.14
N GLN A 94 -8.64 3.52 -1.74
CA GLN A 94 -8.23 4.73 -2.48
C GLN A 94 -6.71 4.89 -2.50
N GLU A 95 -6.06 4.68 -1.35
CA GLU A 95 -4.59 4.73 -1.23
C GLU A 95 -3.92 3.69 -2.14
N PHE A 96 -4.39 2.44 -2.11
CA PHE A 96 -3.87 1.38 -2.98
C PHE A 96 -4.02 1.74 -4.47
N ALA A 97 -5.17 2.31 -4.86
CA ALA A 97 -5.39 2.73 -6.25
C ALA A 97 -4.46 3.88 -6.66
N ALA A 98 -4.28 4.88 -5.78
CA ALA A 98 -3.38 6.01 -6.02
C ALA A 98 -1.92 5.59 -6.13
N GLU A 99 -1.42 4.75 -5.22
CA GLU A 99 -0.06 4.23 -5.26
C GLU A 99 0.18 3.29 -6.46
N SER A 100 -0.84 2.53 -6.89
CA SER A 100 -0.75 1.72 -8.12
C SER A 100 -0.61 2.59 -9.38
N GLN A 101 -1.36 3.70 -9.46
CA GLN A 101 -1.25 4.65 -10.56
C GLN A 101 0.14 5.29 -10.59
N LYS A 102 0.61 5.77 -9.44
CA LYS A 102 1.95 6.35 -9.30
C LYS A 102 3.04 5.35 -9.69
N LEU A 103 2.96 4.11 -9.23
CA LEU A 103 3.92 3.07 -9.60
C LEU A 103 3.94 2.82 -11.11
N THR A 104 2.78 2.87 -11.77
CA THR A 104 2.68 2.76 -13.23
C THR A 104 3.36 3.93 -13.93
N GLU A 105 3.09 5.16 -13.49
CA GLU A 105 3.73 6.37 -14.02
C GLU A 105 5.26 6.32 -13.87
N GLU A 106 5.76 5.95 -12.68
CA GLU A 106 7.20 5.80 -12.41
C GLU A 106 7.84 4.74 -13.31
N ASN A 107 7.16 3.61 -13.54
CA ASN A 107 7.68 2.55 -14.41
C ASN A 107 7.74 3.00 -15.89
N VAL A 108 6.74 3.75 -16.36
CA VAL A 108 6.75 4.34 -17.72
C VAL A 108 7.90 5.33 -17.87
N GLN A 109 8.11 6.21 -16.88
CA GLN A 109 9.21 7.17 -16.88
C GLN A 109 10.57 6.46 -16.91
N LYS A 110 10.79 5.47 -16.04
CA LYS A 110 12.02 4.66 -16.02
C LYS A 110 12.27 3.93 -17.34
N ALA A 111 11.22 3.40 -17.97
CA ALA A 111 11.35 2.76 -19.28
C ALA A 111 11.78 3.76 -20.37
N GLN A 112 11.19 4.97 -20.38
CA GLN A 112 11.57 6.04 -21.30
C GLN A 112 13.01 6.51 -21.09
N GLU A 113 13.44 6.66 -19.84
CA GLU A 113 14.82 6.99 -19.47
C GLU A 113 15.81 5.91 -19.94
N GLY A 114 15.49 4.63 -19.72
CA GLY A 114 16.33 3.51 -20.19
C GLY A 114 16.45 3.44 -21.71
N ILE A 115 15.39 3.75 -22.45
CA ILE A 115 15.43 3.86 -23.93
C ILE A 115 16.33 5.02 -24.36
N LYS A 116 16.23 6.17 -23.70
CA LYS A 116 17.04 7.35 -24.01
C LYS A 116 18.52 7.09 -23.74
N GLU A 117 18.85 6.53 -22.58
CA GLU A 117 20.23 6.18 -22.19
C GLU A 117 20.84 5.14 -23.15
N SER A 118 20.06 4.13 -23.54
CA SER A 118 20.50 3.13 -24.53
C SER A 118 20.76 3.74 -25.90
N THR A 119 19.89 4.67 -26.33
CA THR A 119 20.03 5.37 -27.62
C THR A 119 21.24 6.32 -27.63
N GLU A 120 21.47 7.06 -26.56
CA GLU A 120 22.63 7.93 -26.39
C GLU A 120 23.93 7.12 -26.37
N THR A 121 23.95 6.00 -25.65
CA THR A 121 25.09 5.08 -25.57
C THR A 121 25.41 4.46 -26.94
N ALA A 122 24.40 3.98 -27.67
CA ALA A 122 24.57 3.45 -29.02
C ALA A 122 25.09 4.52 -29.99
N THR A 123 24.54 5.73 -29.93
CA THR A 123 24.97 6.86 -30.77
C THR A 123 26.42 7.26 -30.50
N LYS A 124 26.84 7.25 -29.22
CA LYS A 124 28.21 7.54 -28.81
C LYS A 124 29.19 6.45 -29.25
N ALA A 125 28.81 5.19 -29.11
CA ALA A 125 29.61 4.04 -29.58
C ALA A 125 29.82 4.09 -31.11
N VAL A 126 28.80 4.44 -31.89
CA VAL A 126 28.90 4.60 -33.35
C VAL A 126 29.83 5.78 -33.72
N LYS A 127 29.70 6.92 -33.02
CA LYS A 127 30.57 8.10 -33.24
C LYS A 127 32.04 7.84 -32.90
N GLU A 128 32.34 7.03 -31.89
CA GLU A 128 33.72 6.69 -31.52
C GLU A 128 34.33 5.61 -32.43
N ALA A 129 33.52 4.71 -33.00
CA ALA A 129 33.97 3.65 -33.90
C ALA A 129 34.25 4.15 -35.34
N ALA A 130 33.45 5.10 -35.85
CA ALA A 130 33.57 5.62 -37.22
C ALA A 130 34.96 6.20 -37.59
N PRO A 131 35.61 7.05 -36.77
CA PRO A 131 36.93 7.60 -37.10
C PRO A 131 38.09 6.60 -36.94
N LYS A 132 37.91 5.51 -36.17
CA LYS A 132 38.91 4.44 -36.04
C LYS A 132 38.94 3.52 -37.26
N ALA A 133 37.78 3.24 -37.86
CA ALA A 133 37.69 2.45 -39.09
C ALA A 133 38.31 3.18 -40.29
N ALA A 134 38.11 4.50 -40.38
CA ALA A 134 38.65 5.32 -41.47
C ALA A 134 40.18 5.58 -41.43
N LYS A 135 40.86 5.26 -40.31
CA LYS A 135 42.32 5.36 -40.18
C LYS A 135 43.05 4.02 -40.32
N ALA A 136 42.30 2.91 -40.40
CA ALA A 136 42.84 1.56 -40.54
C ALA A 136 42.79 1.02 -41.98
N SER A 137 42.21 1.80 -42.91
CA SER A 137 42.15 1.59 -44.36
C SER A 137 43.04 2.60 -45.07
#